data_AF-A0A0N0ZP91-F1
#
_entry.id   AF-A0A0N0ZP91-F1
#
_cell.length_a   1.000
_cell.length_b   1.000
_cell.length_c   1.000
_cell.angle_alpha   90.00
_cell.angle_beta   90.00
_cell.angle_gamma   90.00
#
_symmetry.space_group_name_H-M   'P 1'
#
loop_
_entity.id
_entity.type
_entity.pdbx_description
1 polymer ?
#
loop_
_entity_poly.entity_id
_entity_poly.type
_entity_poly.pdbx_seq_one_letter_code
_entity_poly.pdbx_strand_id
1 'polypeptide(L)'
;MNRKRWLALLLFMAVALLVVGLGRLIQSQETGHPWREATLYGRGEKVVLLEVVGSIPMGKDLEDLLSKIRQAREDQDIRAAVLFVDSPGGSVTETEAIHRALKDLAREKPLVAAFGTVAASGGYYVATAAREIFTPATAVTGSIGVIATLPQVQGLLAKLGVQVEVLKEGRLKGMGSGLRPLTPEERTLIQGYMREAYELFVARVAEGRHLPKDKVRQLADGRIYSGTQAIALGLADREGYLEDAAKRAAELAGLEGFRLVRYVKPKGLLDGLLGEEFPLGLSSETEQLVSLLGQNRFRLEYRYLGGGLW
;
A
#
# COMPACT_ATOMS: atom_id res chain seq x y z
N MET A 1 -33.30 51.52 -5.45
CA MET A 1 -31.85 51.37 -5.16
C MET A 1 -31.08 51.58 -6.46
N ASN A 2 -30.13 52.52 -6.48
CA ASN A 2 -29.60 53.09 -7.74
C ASN A 2 -28.61 52.14 -8.45
N ARG A 3 -28.70 51.97 -9.78
CA ARG A 3 -27.89 51.04 -10.60
C ARG A 3 -26.38 51.18 -10.36
N LYS A 4 -25.94 52.40 -10.04
CA LYS A 4 -24.56 52.73 -9.65
C LYS A 4 -24.09 52.05 -8.35
N ARG A 5 -24.98 51.81 -7.38
CA ARG A 5 -24.66 51.12 -6.12
C ARG A 5 -24.43 49.63 -6.31
N TRP A 6 -25.19 48.99 -7.21
CA TRP A 6 -24.99 47.58 -7.56
C TRP A 6 -23.68 47.34 -8.31
N LEU A 7 -23.33 48.23 -9.24
CA LEU A 7 -22.03 48.20 -9.93
C LEU A 7 -20.86 48.37 -8.94
N ALA A 8 -20.99 49.29 -7.98
CA ALA A 8 -19.97 49.48 -6.94
C ALA A 8 -19.82 48.26 -6.02
N LEU A 9 -20.92 47.62 -5.63
CA LEU A 9 -20.91 46.39 -4.83
C LEU A 9 -20.26 45.22 -5.58
N LEU A 10 -20.62 45.03 -6.86
CA LEU A 10 -20.01 43.98 -7.69
C LEU A 10 -18.52 44.21 -7.92
N LEU A 11 -18.11 45.46 -8.16
CA LEU A 11 -16.69 45.81 -8.32
C LEU A 11 -15.93 45.58 -7.01
N PHE A 12 -16.49 45.99 -5.87
CA PHE A 12 -15.90 45.76 -4.55
C PHE A 12 -15.76 44.27 -4.26
N MET A 13 -16.78 43.47 -4.56
CA MET A 13 -16.74 42.03 -4.36
C MET A 13 -15.74 41.34 -5.30
N ALA A 14 -15.65 41.79 -6.56
CA ALA A 14 -14.66 41.31 -7.51
C ALA A 14 -13.23 41.65 -7.05
N VAL A 15 -12.98 42.88 -6.59
CA VAL A 15 -11.67 43.29 -6.05
C VAL A 15 -11.35 42.52 -4.76
N ALA A 16 -12.32 42.32 -3.86
CA ALA A 16 -12.13 41.52 -2.66
C ALA A 16 -11.79 40.07 -2.98
N LEU A 17 -12.48 39.45 -3.95
CA LEU A 17 -12.15 38.11 -4.43
C LEU A 17 -10.79 38.05 -5.13
N LEU A 18 -10.40 39.11 -5.83
CA LEU A 18 -9.12 39.22 -6.52
C LEU A 18 -7.97 39.43 -5.52
N VAL A 19 -8.19 40.20 -4.45
CA VAL A 19 -7.22 40.40 -3.34
C VAL A 19 -7.11 39.15 -2.48
N VAL A 20 -8.22 38.46 -2.16
CA VAL A 20 -8.18 37.17 -1.46
C VAL A 20 -7.55 36.10 -2.35
N GLY A 21 -7.84 36.11 -3.64
CA GLY A 21 -7.25 35.24 -4.65
C GLY A 21 -5.74 35.46 -4.80
N LEU A 22 -5.29 36.72 -4.92
CA LEU A 22 -3.87 37.08 -4.95
C LEU A 22 -3.18 36.77 -3.62
N GLY A 23 -3.84 37.03 -2.48
CA GLY A 23 -3.30 36.71 -1.16
C GLY A 23 -3.03 35.21 -1.00
N ARG A 24 -3.91 34.36 -1.56
CA ARG A 24 -3.71 32.90 -1.63
C ARG A 24 -2.65 32.49 -2.66
N LEU A 25 -2.49 33.25 -3.74
CA LEU A 25 -1.46 33.01 -4.76
C LEU A 25 -0.06 33.33 -4.23
N ILE A 26 0.07 34.42 -3.47
CA ILE A 26 1.32 34.87 -2.83
C ILE A 26 1.68 33.97 -1.64
N GLN A 27 0.70 33.36 -0.94
CA GLN A 27 0.92 32.33 0.08
C GLN A 27 1.33 30.94 -0.46
N SER A 28 1.44 30.75 -1.79
CA SER A 28 1.67 29.42 -2.37
C SER A 28 3.13 28.97 -2.43
N GLN A 29 4.04 29.71 -1.81
CA GLN A 29 5.40 29.23 -1.55
C GLN A 29 5.48 28.75 -0.12
N GLU A 30 5.44 27.44 0.09
CA GLU A 30 6.28 26.79 1.11
C GLU A 30 6.31 25.26 0.88
N THR A 31 7.54 24.79 0.63
CA THR A 31 8.01 23.43 0.34
C THR A 31 7.85 22.95 -1.11
N GLY A 32 8.98 22.59 -1.75
CA GLY A 32 9.05 21.93 -3.05
C GLY A 32 8.55 20.47 -3.03
N HIS A 33 7.63 20.16 -2.12
CA HIS A 33 7.18 18.84 -1.79
C HIS A 33 5.72 18.63 -2.26
N PRO A 34 5.41 17.51 -2.95
CA PRO A 34 4.09 17.31 -3.55
C PRO A 34 2.97 17.06 -2.53
N TRP A 35 3.29 16.67 -1.29
CA TRP A 35 2.32 16.36 -0.25
C TRP A 35 2.33 17.37 0.88
N ARG A 36 1.14 17.80 1.32
CA ARG A 36 1.00 18.65 2.51
C ARG A 36 0.87 17.80 3.77
N GLU A 37 1.28 18.35 4.89
CA GLU A 37 1.18 17.69 6.19
C GLU A 37 -0.10 18.11 6.93
N ALA A 38 -0.76 17.16 7.57
CA ALA A 38 -1.77 17.41 8.59
C ALA A 38 -1.33 16.77 9.90
N THR A 39 -1.33 17.55 11.00
CA THR A 39 -1.01 17.03 12.32
C THR A 39 -2.18 16.22 12.86
N LEU A 40 -1.92 14.99 13.26
CA LEU A 40 -2.89 14.11 13.91
C LEU A 40 -2.99 14.42 15.41
N TYR A 41 -1.85 14.45 16.10
CA TYR A 41 -1.76 14.80 17.52
C TYR A 41 -0.33 15.21 17.90
N GLY A 42 -0.18 15.71 19.13
CA GLY A 42 1.11 16.03 19.72
C GLY A 42 1.64 17.41 19.36
N ARG A 43 2.83 17.73 19.86
CA ARG A 43 3.56 18.99 19.63
C ARG A 43 5.06 18.72 19.64
N GLY A 44 5.83 19.51 18.89
CA GLY A 44 7.27 19.34 18.75
C GLY A 44 7.68 18.90 17.35
N GLU A 45 8.76 18.13 17.25
CA GLU A 45 9.34 17.68 15.98
C GLU A 45 8.46 16.65 15.27
N LYS A 46 8.62 16.51 13.96
CA LYS A 46 7.69 15.74 13.14
C LYS A 46 8.10 14.26 13.07
N VAL A 47 7.14 13.40 13.38
CA VAL A 47 7.15 11.98 13.03
C VAL A 47 6.08 11.77 11.97
N VAL A 48 6.42 11.17 10.84
CA VAL A 48 5.45 10.96 9.75
C VAL A 48 4.80 9.59 9.83
N LEU A 49 3.49 9.54 9.62
CA LEU A 49 2.72 8.33 9.41
C LEU A 49 2.67 7.98 7.92
N LEU A 50 3.14 6.77 7.59
CA LEU A 50 2.99 6.11 6.30
C LEU A 50 2.05 4.92 6.46
N GLU A 51 1.12 4.73 5.54
CA GLU A 51 0.04 3.74 5.69
C GLU A 51 0.01 2.77 4.51
N VAL A 52 -0.12 1.48 4.83
CA VAL A 52 -0.45 0.41 3.89
C VAL A 52 -1.71 -0.26 4.40
N VAL A 53 -2.87 0.23 3.95
CA VAL A 53 -4.19 -0.23 4.38
C VAL A 53 -4.92 -0.86 3.19
N GLY A 54 -5.52 -2.02 3.41
CA GLY A 54 -6.14 -2.81 2.34
C GLY A 54 -5.12 -3.57 1.51
N SER A 55 -5.45 -3.88 0.25
CA SER A 55 -4.50 -4.57 -0.64
C SER A 55 -3.27 -3.70 -0.93
N ILE A 56 -2.13 -4.33 -1.20
CA ILE A 56 -0.93 -3.61 -1.64
C ILE A 56 -1.27 -2.72 -2.85
N PRO A 57 -0.98 -1.40 -2.78
CA PRO A 57 -1.42 -0.47 -3.81
C PRO A 57 -0.71 -0.75 -5.14
N MET A 58 -1.39 -0.42 -6.24
CA MET A 58 -0.90 -0.57 -7.61
C MET A 58 -1.14 0.71 -8.39
N GLY A 59 -0.44 0.88 -9.52
CA GLY A 59 -0.61 2.04 -10.40
C GLY A 59 -0.43 3.36 -9.66
N LYS A 60 -1.40 4.27 -9.82
CA LYS A 60 -1.33 5.62 -9.23
C LYS A 60 -1.22 5.62 -7.70
N ASP A 61 -1.89 4.70 -7.01
CA ASP A 61 -1.83 4.63 -5.54
C ASP A 61 -0.45 4.17 -5.05
N LEU A 62 0.22 3.30 -5.82
CA LEU A 62 1.61 2.92 -5.57
C LEU A 62 2.53 4.11 -5.79
N GLU A 63 2.38 4.83 -6.90
CA GLU A 63 3.17 6.03 -7.20
C GLU A 63 3.03 7.07 -6.09
N ASP A 64 1.80 7.28 -5.61
CA ASP A 64 1.50 8.18 -4.51
C ASP A 64 2.20 7.75 -3.21
N LEU A 65 2.13 6.46 -2.85
CA LEU A 65 2.82 5.93 -1.66
C LEU A 65 4.35 6.05 -1.77
N LEU A 66 4.93 5.69 -2.92
CA LEU A 66 6.37 5.82 -3.16
C LEU A 66 6.82 7.29 -3.12
N SER A 67 5.99 8.20 -3.61
CA SER A 67 6.21 9.65 -3.54
C SER A 67 6.20 10.15 -2.08
N LYS A 68 5.24 9.69 -1.27
CA LYS A 68 5.19 9.98 0.17
C LYS A 68 6.42 9.46 0.91
N ILE A 69 6.86 8.22 0.64
CA ILE A 69 8.06 7.64 1.26
C ILE A 69 9.30 8.45 0.87
N ARG A 70 9.42 8.86 -0.39
CA ARG A 70 10.52 9.69 -0.88
C ARG A 70 10.55 11.06 -0.20
N GLN A 71 9.40 11.73 -0.10
CA GLN A 71 9.29 12.99 0.61
C GLN A 71 9.66 12.84 2.09
N ALA A 72 9.14 11.81 2.78
CA ALA A 72 9.50 11.52 4.17
C ALA A 72 11.00 11.35 4.38
N ARG A 73 11.71 10.79 3.39
CA ARG A 73 13.16 10.60 3.43
C ARG A 73 13.91 11.92 3.22
N GLU A 74 13.51 12.71 2.23
CA GLU A 74 14.22 13.92 1.79
C GLU A 74 13.92 15.16 2.66
N ASP A 75 12.77 15.21 3.33
CA ASP A 75 12.34 16.34 4.16
C ASP A 75 13.08 16.37 5.51
N GLN A 76 13.93 17.37 5.74
CA GLN A 76 14.74 17.48 6.96
C GLN A 76 13.93 17.73 8.23
N ASP A 77 12.70 18.24 8.12
CA ASP A 77 11.84 18.45 9.29
C ASP A 77 11.25 17.13 9.81
N ILE A 78 11.16 16.11 8.96
CA ILE A 78 10.74 14.76 9.35
C ILE A 78 11.92 14.06 10.02
N ARG A 79 11.80 13.81 11.32
CA ARG A 79 12.86 13.20 12.13
C ARG A 79 12.78 11.67 12.23
N ALA A 80 11.57 11.12 12.13
CA ALA A 80 11.33 9.67 12.12
C ALA A 80 10.03 9.34 11.36
N ALA A 81 9.84 8.05 11.08
CA ALA A 81 8.65 7.55 10.41
C ALA A 81 8.04 6.35 11.14
N VAL A 82 6.71 6.23 11.01
CA VAL A 82 5.94 5.06 11.43
C VAL A 82 5.24 4.50 10.22
N LEU A 83 5.37 3.18 10.01
CA LEU A 83 4.62 2.46 9.00
C LEU A 83 3.44 1.73 9.67
N PHE A 84 2.23 2.22 9.46
CA PHE A 84 1.03 1.49 9.86
C PHE A 84 0.60 0.52 8.76
N VAL A 85 0.44 -0.76 9.12
CA VAL A 85 0.08 -1.83 8.18
C VAL A 85 -1.21 -2.50 8.63
N ASP A 86 -2.26 -2.35 7.83
CA ASP A 86 -3.50 -3.14 7.95
C ASP A 86 -3.86 -3.73 6.57
N SER A 87 -3.11 -4.76 6.17
CA SER A 87 -3.10 -5.33 4.83
C SER A 87 -3.04 -6.86 4.83
N PRO A 88 -3.89 -7.54 4.02
CA PRO A 88 -3.74 -8.97 3.74
C PRO A 88 -2.64 -9.25 2.70
N GLY A 89 -1.96 -8.23 2.18
CA GLY A 89 -0.97 -8.35 1.12
C GLY A 89 -1.51 -8.02 -0.27
N GLY A 90 -0.89 -8.55 -1.32
CA GLY A 90 -1.17 -8.19 -2.72
C GLY A 90 -0.07 -8.63 -3.68
N SER A 91 0.14 -7.85 -4.74
CA SER A 91 1.08 -8.20 -5.82
C SER A 91 2.54 -8.21 -5.35
N VAL A 92 3.31 -9.18 -5.83
CA VAL A 92 4.73 -9.38 -5.46
C VAL A 92 5.61 -8.19 -5.83
N THR A 93 5.48 -7.67 -7.06
CA THR A 93 6.34 -6.62 -7.60
C THR A 93 6.19 -5.31 -6.83
N GLU A 94 4.95 -4.89 -6.61
CA GLU A 94 4.61 -3.67 -5.88
C GLU A 94 5.02 -3.76 -4.41
N THR A 95 4.87 -4.94 -3.80
CA THR A 95 5.35 -5.20 -2.43
C THR A 95 6.85 -4.97 -2.32
N GLU A 96 7.66 -5.51 -3.23
CA GLU A 96 9.11 -5.32 -3.22
C GLU A 96 9.51 -3.86 -3.51
N ALA A 97 8.79 -3.16 -4.40
CA ALA A 97 9.03 -1.74 -4.65
C ALA A 97 8.85 -0.89 -3.39
N ILE A 98 7.75 -1.11 -2.65
CA ILE A 98 7.49 -0.44 -1.38
C ILE A 98 8.55 -0.81 -0.35
N HIS A 99 8.87 -2.10 -0.19
CA HIS A 99 9.89 -2.55 0.77
C HIS A 99 11.25 -1.89 0.50
N ARG A 100 11.70 -1.81 -0.76
CA ARG A 100 12.95 -1.13 -1.12
C ARG A 100 12.94 0.35 -0.75
N ALA A 101 11.86 1.07 -1.07
CA ALA A 101 11.73 2.47 -0.72
C ALA A 101 11.72 2.70 0.80
N LEU A 102 11.03 1.84 1.56
CA LEU A 102 11.04 1.87 3.02
C LEU A 102 12.41 1.55 3.61
N LYS A 103 13.16 0.60 3.02
CA LYS A 103 14.54 0.31 3.44
C LYS A 103 15.46 1.50 3.19
N ASP A 104 15.30 2.20 2.08
CA ASP A 104 16.08 3.41 1.81
C ASP A 104 15.76 4.53 2.81
N LEU A 105 14.47 4.72 3.16
CA LEU A 105 14.07 5.61 4.25
C LEU A 105 14.68 5.19 5.60
N ALA A 106 14.61 3.89 5.94
CA ALA A 106 15.09 3.35 7.22
C ALA A 106 16.62 3.44 7.41
N ARG A 107 17.38 3.64 6.33
CA ARG A 107 18.83 3.91 6.40
C ARG A 107 19.14 5.32 6.87
N GLU A 108 18.24 6.27 6.61
CA GLU A 108 18.44 7.69 6.91
C GLU A 108 17.71 8.12 8.19
N LYS A 109 16.55 7.50 8.47
CA LYS A 109 15.67 7.90 9.58
C LYS A 109 15.11 6.68 10.30
N PRO A 110 14.88 6.74 11.62
CA PRO A 110 14.21 5.66 12.33
C PRO A 110 12.84 5.36 11.73
N LEU A 111 12.61 4.09 11.40
CA LEU A 111 11.35 3.56 10.91
C LEU A 111 10.87 2.44 11.84
N VAL A 112 9.68 2.60 12.40
CA VAL A 112 9.01 1.59 13.24
C VAL A 112 7.70 1.19 12.56
N ALA A 113 7.40 -0.09 12.47
CA ALA A 113 6.12 -0.58 11.96
C ALA A 113 5.13 -0.83 13.10
N ALA A 114 3.84 -0.61 12.83
CA ALA A 114 2.73 -0.97 13.69
C ALA A 114 1.70 -1.77 12.89
N PHE A 115 1.28 -2.91 13.43
CA PHE A 115 0.20 -3.69 12.82
C PHE A 115 -1.16 -3.19 13.27
N GLY A 116 -2.10 -3.16 12.32
CA GLY A 116 -3.52 -3.05 12.57
C GLY A 116 -4.13 -4.42 12.83
N THR A 117 -5.29 -4.69 12.22
CA THR A 117 -6.00 -5.97 12.40
C THR A 117 -5.28 -7.10 11.68
N VAL A 118 -4.82 -6.86 10.45
CA VAL A 118 -4.16 -7.84 9.59
C VAL A 118 -2.87 -7.24 9.04
N ALA A 119 -1.75 -7.91 9.20
CA ALA A 119 -0.50 -7.56 8.53
C ALA A 119 0.14 -8.85 8.02
N ALA A 120 -0.44 -9.41 6.95
CA ALA A 120 -0.13 -10.75 6.48
C ALA A 120 0.43 -10.71 5.05
N SER A 121 1.28 -11.69 4.73
CA SER A 121 1.89 -11.87 3.42
C SER A 121 2.58 -10.59 2.93
N GLY A 122 2.12 -9.93 1.85
CA GLY A 122 2.71 -8.67 1.38
C GLY A 122 2.70 -7.55 2.44
N GLY A 123 1.69 -7.51 3.32
CA GLY A 123 1.66 -6.59 4.45
C GLY A 123 2.78 -6.87 5.46
N TYR A 124 2.98 -8.15 5.81
CA TYR A 124 4.11 -8.56 6.66
C TYR A 124 5.45 -8.24 5.98
N TYR A 125 5.56 -8.52 4.68
CA TYR A 125 6.75 -8.27 3.88
C TYR A 125 7.20 -6.81 3.96
N VAL A 126 6.33 -5.83 3.71
CA VAL A 126 6.74 -4.42 3.74
C VAL A 126 7.17 -3.99 5.15
N ALA A 127 6.58 -4.57 6.19
CA ALA A 127 6.94 -4.28 7.57
C ALA A 127 8.34 -4.77 7.95
N THR A 128 8.91 -5.77 7.26
CA THR A 128 10.29 -6.22 7.52
C THR A 128 11.35 -5.17 7.13
N ALA A 129 10.96 -4.09 6.46
CA ALA A 129 11.83 -2.94 6.23
C ALA A 129 12.08 -2.11 7.50
N ALA A 130 11.16 -2.15 8.46
CA ALA A 130 11.25 -1.38 9.70
C ALA A 130 12.28 -1.98 10.67
N ARG A 131 12.83 -1.11 11.52
CA ARG A 131 13.79 -1.51 12.56
C ARG A 131 13.13 -2.31 13.68
N GLU A 132 11.92 -1.91 14.07
CA GLU A 132 11.10 -2.58 15.08
C GLU A 132 9.66 -2.70 14.56
N ILE A 133 8.99 -3.80 14.93
CA ILE A 133 7.61 -4.12 14.58
C ILE A 133 6.80 -4.28 15.87
N PHE A 134 5.81 -3.40 16.04
CA PHE A 134 4.79 -3.48 17.07
C PHE A 134 3.56 -4.19 16.53
N THR A 135 3.01 -5.10 17.31
CA THR A 135 1.80 -5.84 16.93
C THR A 135 0.83 -5.95 18.09
N PRO A 136 -0.48 -5.70 17.89
CA PRO A 136 -1.50 -6.13 18.84
C PRO A 136 -1.44 -7.64 19.02
N ALA A 137 -1.68 -8.14 20.24
CA ALA A 137 -1.70 -9.58 20.52
C ALA A 137 -2.68 -10.36 19.62
N THR A 138 -3.79 -9.72 19.25
CA THR A 138 -4.88 -10.28 18.44
C THR A 138 -4.71 -10.12 16.94
N ALA A 139 -3.68 -9.42 16.47
CA ALA A 139 -3.48 -9.19 15.04
C ALA A 139 -3.18 -10.51 14.30
N VAL A 140 -3.61 -10.59 13.04
CA VAL A 140 -3.28 -11.70 12.14
C VAL A 140 -2.08 -11.32 11.29
N THR A 141 -0.98 -12.06 11.41
CA THR A 141 0.24 -11.82 10.64
C THR A 141 0.84 -13.14 10.12
N GLY A 142 2.07 -13.10 9.61
CA GLY A 142 2.69 -14.24 8.92
C GLY A 142 2.15 -14.34 7.50
N SER A 143 1.57 -15.50 7.15
CA SER A 143 1.19 -15.83 5.77
C SER A 143 2.37 -15.67 4.80
N ILE A 144 3.56 -16.07 5.27
CA ILE A 144 4.80 -15.97 4.50
C ILE A 144 4.79 -17.09 3.47
N GLY A 145 4.52 -16.72 2.22
CA GLY A 145 4.28 -17.64 1.13
C GLY A 145 3.86 -16.89 -0.13
N VAL A 146 3.75 -17.61 -1.24
CA VAL A 146 3.38 -17.06 -2.55
C VAL A 146 2.30 -17.92 -3.16
N ILE A 147 1.28 -17.26 -3.71
CA ILE A 147 0.23 -17.93 -4.45
C ILE A 147 0.15 -17.40 -5.88
N ALA A 148 -0.30 -18.26 -6.78
CA ALA A 148 -0.71 -17.89 -8.12
C ALA A 148 -2.06 -18.56 -8.39
N THR A 149 -3.07 -17.77 -8.73
CA THR A 149 -4.42 -18.26 -9.01
C THR A 149 -4.66 -18.26 -10.51
N LEU A 150 -5.06 -19.41 -11.05
CA LEU A 150 -5.35 -19.60 -12.47
C LEU A 150 -6.73 -20.26 -12.63
N PRO A 151 -7.81 -19.47 -12.74
CA PRO A 151 -9.16 -19.96 -12.96
C PRO A 151 -9.32 -20.70 -14.29
N GLN A 152 -9.88 -21.90 -14.26
CA GLN A 152 -10.14 -22.71 -15.44
C GLN A 152 -11.61 -22.59 -15.86
N VAL A 153 -11.86 -21.91 -16.99
CA VAL A 153 -13.21 -21.57 -17.47
C VAL A 153 -13.64 -22.34 -18.71
N GLN A 154 -12.75 -23.15 -19.30
CA GLN A 154 -13.03 -23.94 -20.52
C GLN A 154 -14.34 -24.73 -20.44
N GLY A 155 -14.56 -25.45 -19.33
CA GLY A 155 -15.76 -26.28 -19.16
C GLY A 155 -17.05 -25.46 -19.05
N LEU A 156 -16.98 -24.24 -18.51
CA LEU A 156 -18.12 -23.32 -18.45
C LEU A 156 -18.45 -22.79 -19.85
N LEU A 157 -17.45 -22.31 -20.58
CA LEU A 157 -17.62 -21.80 -21.95
C LEU A 157 -18.22 -22.86 -22.88
N ALA A 158 -17.75 -24.11 -22.77
CA ALA A 158 -18.29 -25.23 -23.55
C ALA A 158 -19.78 -25.48 -23.26
N LYS A 159 -20.22 -25.39 -22.00
CA LYS A 159 -21.65 -25.53 -21.63
C LYS A 159 -22.51 -24.39 -22.17
N LEU A 160 -21.94 -23.20 -22.36
CA LEU A 160 -22.60 -22.05 -22.95
C LEU A 160 -22.57 -22.07 -24.50
N GLY A 161 -21.99 -23.11 -25.11
CA GLY A 161 -21.84 -23.21 -26.55
C GLY A 161 -20.77 -22.28 -27.15
N VAL A 162 -19.90 -21.69 -26.31
CA VAL A 162 -18.83 -20.81 -26.75
C VAL A 162 -17.57 -21.63 -27.02
N GLN A 163 -17.09 -21.59 -28.27
CA GLN A 163 -15.82 -22.16 -28.68
C GLN A 163 -14.77 -21.06 -28.83
N VAL A 164 -13.55 -21.31 -28.34
CA VAL A 164 -12.44 -20.35 -28.42
C VAL A 164 -11.26 -21.02 -29.10
N GLU A 165 -10.85 -20.46 -30.24
CA GLU A 165 -9.63 -20.84 -30.95
C GLU A 165 -8.53 -19.82 -30.64
N VAL A 166 -7.33 -20.31 -30.30
CA VAL A 166 -6.19 -19.46 -29.95
C VAL A 166 -5.07 -19.66 -30.96
N LEU A 167 -4.92 -18.67 -31.86
CA LEU A 167 -3.78 -18.59 -32.78
C LEU A 167 -2.62 -17.89 -32.06
N LYS A 168 -1.43 -18.51 -32.06
CA LYS A 168 -0.29 -18.02 -31.27
C LYS A 168 1.03 -18.34 -31.96
N GLU A 169 1.95 -17.38 -31.87
CA GLU A 169 3.35 -17.57 -32.27
C GLU A 169 4.23 -17.77 -31.03
N GLY A 170 4.95 -18.88 -30.99
CA GLY A 170 5.74 -19.32 -29.83
C GLY A 170 5.04 -20.37 -28.98
N ARG A 171 5.73 -21.49 -28.76
CA ARG A 171 5.20 -22.70 -28.10
C ARG A 171 4.52 -22.42 -26.75
N LEU A 172 5.16 -21.58 -25.94
CA LEU A 172 4.72 -21.22 -24.57
C LEU A 172 3.82 -19.98 -24.50
N LYS A 173 3.58 -19.29 -25.62
CA LYS A 173 2.68 -18.12 -25.66
C LYS A 173 1.26 -18.62 -25.42
N GLY A 174 0.62 -18.21 -24.32
CA GLY A 174 -0.66 -18.79 -23.84
C GLY A 174 -0.54 -19.68 -22.61
N MET A 175 0.65 -19.79 -22.01
CA MET A 175 0.83 -20.29 -20.64
C MET A 175 -0.02 -19.47 -19.66
N GLY A 176 -0.67 -20.14 -18.71
CA GLY A 176 -1.56 -19.49 -17.74
C GLY A 176 -2.95 -19.13 -18.30
N SER A 177 -3.29 -19.58 -19.51
CA SER A 177 -4.64 -19.39 -20.04
C SER A 177 -5.67 -20.23 -19.29
N GLY A 178 -6.76 -19.62 -18.84
CA GLY A 178 -7.91 -20.33 -18.26
C GLY A 178 -8.75 -21.15 -19.25
N LEU A 179 -8.38 -21.13 -20.54
CA LEU A 179 -9.11 -21.83 -21.61
C LEU A 179 -8.69 -23.29 -21.80
N ARG A 180 -7.64 -23.74 -21.13
CA ARG A 180 -7.21 -25.14 -21.09
C ARG A 180 -6.34 -25.42 -19.87
N PRO A 181 -6.19 -26.68 -19.43
CA PRO A 181 -5.24 -27.02 -18.38
C PRO A 181 -3.79 -26.64 -18.76
N LEU A 182 -2.99 -26.34 -17.73
CA LEU A 182 -1.54 -26.17 -17.88
C LEU A 182 -0.89 -27.48 -18.32
N THR A 183 0.06 -27.39 -19.25
CA THR A 183 0.94 -28.53 -19.55
C THR A 183 1.92 -28.77 -18.38
N PRO A 184 2.53 -29.97 -18.27
CA PRO A 184 3.56 -30.22 -17.25
C PRO A 184 4.73 -29.24 -17.30
N GLU A 185 5.12 -28.81 -18.50
CA GLU A 185 6.18 -27.83 -18.69
C GLU A 185 5.79 -26.43 -18.23
N GLU A 186 4.59 -25.97 -18.60
CA GLU A 186 4.04 -24.68 -18.14
C GLU A 186 3.93 -24.63 -16.61
N ARG A 187 3.48 -25.73 -16.00
CA ARG A 187 3.42 -25.87 -14.55
C ARG A 187 4.80 -25.77 -13.92
N THR A 188 5.80 -26.42 -14.50
CA THR A 188 7.18 -26.37 -14.00
C THR A 188 7.75 -24.95 -14.05
N LEU A 189 7.50 -24.23 -15.16
CA LEU A 189 7.95 -22.85 -15.33
C LEU A 189 7.27 -21.89 -14.35
N ILE A 190 5.94 -21.96 -14.20
CA ILE A 190 5.20 -21.15 -13.22
C ILE A 190 5.68 -21.47 -11.79
N GLN A 191 5.87 -22.75 -11.46
CA GLN A 191 6.34 -23.14 -10.14
C GLN A 191 7.76 -22.65 -9.84
N GLY A 192 8.64 -22.62 -10.86
CA GLY A 192 9.97 -22.02 -10.77
C GLY A 192 9.88 -20.53 -10.46
N TYR A 193 9.06 -19.80 -11.20
CA TYR A 193 8.83 -18.37 -10.98
C TYR A 193 8.26 -18.06 -9.59
N MET A 194 7.30 -18.87 -9.12
CA MET A 194 6.78 -18.75 -7.74
C MET A 194 7.88 -18.97 -6.69
N ARG A 195 8.80 -19.90 -6.94
CA ARG A 195 9.91 -20.22 -6.03
C ARG A 195 10.89 -19.06 -5.89
N GLU A 196 11.16 -18.33 -6.99
CA GLU A 196 12.01 -17.13 -6.95
C GLU A 196 11.42 -16.05 -6.03
N ALA A 197 10.12 -15.77 -6.17
CA ALA A 197 9.43 -14.82 -5.28
C ALA A 197 9.41 -15.33 -3.83
N TYR A 198 9.17 -16.62 -3.60
CA TYR A 198 9.21 -17.19 -2.25
C TYR A 198 10.58 -17.02 -1.60
N GLU A 199 11.67 -17.31 -2.31
CA GLU A 199 13.03 -17.17 -1.80
C GLU A 199 13.39 -15.70 -1.54
N LEU A 200 12.88 -14.77 -2.34
CA LEU A 200 13.01 -13.34 -2.07
C LEU A 200 12.29 -12.95 -0.76
N PHE A 201 11.06 -13.44 -0.53
CA PHE A 201 10.35 -13.21 0.73
C PHE A 201 11.11 -13.77 1.92
N VAL A 202 11.57 -15.03 1.85
CA VAL A 202 12.41 -15.64 2.89
C VAL A 202 13.65 -14.78 3.16
N ALA A 203 14.30 -14.25 2.11
CA ALA A 203 15.47 -13.39 2.26
C ALA A 203 15.13 -12.06 2.96
N ARG A 204 14.00 -11.41 2.64
CA ARG A 204 13.60 -10.15 3.30
C ARG A 204 13.24 -10.35 4.77
N VAL A 205 12.55 -11.44 5.11
CA VAL A 205 12.26 -11.79 6.50
C VAL A 205 13.54 -12.10 7.26
N ALA A 206 14.45 -12.90 6.67
CA ALA A 206 15.73 -13.21 7.29
C ALA A 206 16.56 -11.95 7.56
N GLU A 207 16.63 -11.04 6.59
CA GLU A 207 17.33 -9.75 6.70
C GLU A 207 16.70 -8.84 7.76
N GLY A 208 15.39 -8.58 7.67
CA GLY A 208 14.70 -7.64 8.55
C GLY A 208 14.55 -8.13 9.99
N ARG A 209 14.45 -9.45 10.19
CA ARG A 209 14.28 -10.06 11.52
C ARG A 209 15.56 -10.63 12.11
N HIS A 210 16.68 -10.54 11.38
CA HIS A 210 17.96 -11.13 11.77
C HIS A 210 17.86 -12.63 12.11
N LEU A 211 17.04 -13.36 11.35
CA LEU A 211 16.83 -14.79 11.52
C LEU A 211 17.60 -15.59 10.47
N PRO A 212 18.17 -16.75 10.81
CA PRO A 212 18.72 -17.66 9.81
C PRO A 212 17.64 -18.05 8.78
N LYS A 213 18.00 -18.07 7.49
CA LYS A 213 17.05 -18.42 6.41
C LYS A 213 16.35 -19.77 6.65
N ASP A 214 17.05 -20.76 7.21
CA ASP A 214 16.45 -22.06 7.50
C ASP A 214 15.37 -21.99 8.58
N LYS A 215 15.56 -21.16 9.61
CA LYS A 215 14.52 -20.88 10.60
C LYS A 215 13.33 -20.17 9.94
N VAL A 216 13.58 -19.21 9.05
CA VAL A 216 12.51 -18.53 8.31
C VAL A 216 11.72 -19.52 7.47
N ARG A 217 12.36 -20.45 6.76
CA ARG A 217 11.67 -21.48 5.96
C ARG A 217 10.75 -22.36 6.80
N GLN A 218 11.14 -22.70 8.03
CA GLN A 218 10.28 -23.44 8.96
C GLN A 218 9.02 -22.66 9.36
N LEU A 219 9.10 -21.33 9.38
CA LEU A 219 7.98 -20.43 9.70
C LEU A 219 7.19 -20.00 8.45
N ALA A 220 7.72 -20.26 7.25
CA ALA A 220 7.25 -19.73 5.98
C ALA A 220 6.63 -20.82 5.10
N ASP A 221 5.63 -21.53 5.62
CA ASP A 221 4.81 -22.47 4.87
C ASP A 221 3.43 -21.91 4.48
N GLY A 222 3.26 -20.59 4.61
CA GLY A 222 2.02 -19.89 4.33
C GLY A 222 1.03 -19.80 5.50
N ARG A 223 1.32 -20.39 6.67
CA ARG A 223 0.43 -20.28 7.83
C ARG A 223 0.37 -18.86 8.40
N ILE A 224 -0.73 -18.55 9.08
CA ILE A 224 -0.88 -17.32 9.86
C ILE A 224 -0.39 -17.49 11.30
N TYR A 225 -0.08 -16.36 11.95
CA TYR A 225 0.25 -16.27 13.36
C TYR A 225 -0.58 -15.16 14.02
N SER A 226 -0.91 -15.32 15.30
CA SER A 226 -1.31 -14.19 16.12
C SER A 226 -0.13 -13.26 16.39
N GLY A 227 -0.38 -12.01 16.80
CA GLY A 227 0.67 -11.09 17.23
C GLY A 227 1.52 -11.68 18.37
N THR A 228 0.89 -12.33 19.35
CA THR A 228 1.61 -13.02 20.44
C THR A 228 2.57 -14.10 19.93
N GLN A 229 2.11 -14.94 18.98
CA GLN A 229 2.95 -15.96 18.36
C GLN A 229 4.09 -15.33 17.54
N ALA A 230 3.80 -14.26 16.79
CA ALA A 230 4.78 -13.57 15.98
C ALA A 230 5.94 -13.03 16.83
N ILE A 231 5.65 -12.44 17.99
CA ILE A 231 6.68 -11.98 18.95
C ILE A 231 7.50 -13.18 19.45
N ALA A 232 6.85 -14.23 19.93
CA ALA A 232 7.53 -15.41 20.46
C ALA A 232 8.45 -16.11 19.43
N LEU A 233 8.10 -16.03 18.14
CA LEU A 233 8.87 -16.61 17.03
C LEU A 233 9.96 -15.67 16.49
N GLY A 234 9.99 -14.40 16.91
CA GLY A 234 10.90 -13.36 16.42
C GLY A 234 10.44 -12.67 15.14
N LEU A 235 9.20 -12.91 14.70
CA LEU A 235 8.60 -12.27 13.53
C LEU A 235 8.13 -10.83 13.82
N ALA A 236 7.90 -10.47 15.09
CA ALA A 236 7.66 -9.12 15.57
C ALA A 236 8.49 -8.86 16.85
N ASP A 237 8.56 -7.60 17.29
CA ASP A 237 9.43 -7.21 18.41
C ASP A 237 8.67 -7.03 19.72
N ARG A 238 7.53 -6.34 19.68
CA ARG A 238 6.79 -5.93 20.88
C ARG A 238 5.30 -5.96 20.66
N GLU A 239 4.58 -6.18 21.75
CA GLU A 239 3.15 -5.90 21.77
C GLU A 239 2.93 -4.39 21.82
N GLY A 240 1.97 -3.89 21.05
CA GLY A 240 1.54 -2.49 21.11
C GLY A 240 0.81 -2.04 19.84
N TYR A 241 0.47 -0.75 19.82
CA TYR A 241 -0.37 -0.12 18.83
C TYR A 241 0.36 1.02 18.12
N LEU A 242 -0.37 1.78 17.28
CA LEU A 242 0.20 2.85 16.47
C LEU A 242 0.90 3.92 17.30
N GLU A 243 0.31 4.31 18.42
CA GLU A 243 0.86 5.33 19.33
C GLU A 243 2.17 4.86 19.97
N ASP A 244 2.27 3.58 20.33
CA ASP A 244 3.48 2.99 20.90
C ASP A 244 4.61 2.99 19.87
N ALA A 245 4.31 2.62 18.63
CA ALA A 245 5.27 2.66 17.53
C ALA A 245 5.72 4.10 17.21
N ALA A 246 4.81 5.07 17.25
CA ALA A 246 5.13 6.49 17.05
C ALA A 246 6.02 7.05 18.14
N LYS A 247 5.71 6.74 19.40
CA LYS A 247 6.57 7.08 20.52
C LYS A 247 7.94 6.42 20.37
N ARG A 248 7.99 5.14 19.98
CA ARG A 248 9.25 4.43 19.78
C ARG A 248 10.09 5.02 18.65
N ALA A 249 9.47 5.42 17.54
CA ALA A 249 10.15 6.08 16.44
C ALA A 249 10.75 7.44 16.89
N ALA A 250 10.02 8.19 17.70
CA ALA A 250 10.48 9.45 18.30
C ALA A 250 11.67 9.23 19.27
N GLU A 251 11.59 8.22 20.14
CA GLU A 251 12.68 7.85 21.05
C GLU A 251 13.96 7.47 20.28
N LEU A 252 13.83 6.68 19.21
CA LEU A 252 14.96 6.29 18.36
C LEU A 252 15.59 7.47 17.62
N ALA A 253 14.83 8.56 17.42
CA ALA A 253 15.32 9.82 16.85
C ALA A 253 15.79 10.84 17.91
N GLY A 254 15.70 10.51 19.20
CA GLY A 254 16.14 11.37 20.30
C GLY A 254 15.24 12.59 20.55
N LEU A 255 13.94 12.49 20.24
CA LEU A 255 13.01 13.60 20.36
C LEU A 255 12.41 13.69 21.77
N GLU A 256 12.45 14.88 22.39
CA GLU A 256 11.80 15.13 23.69
C GLU A 256 10.29 15.34 23.57
N GLY A 257 9.85 15.89 22.44
CA GLY A 257 8.45 16.10 22.11
C GLY A 257 8.24 15.95 20.61
N PHE A 258 7.21 15.21 20.24
CA PHE A 258 6.88 14.96 18.85
C PHE A 258 5.41 15.22 18.53
N ARG A 259 5.15 15.49 17.27
CA ARG A 259 3.81 15.46 16.68
C ARG A 259 3.78 14.44 15.55
N LEU A 260 2.71 13.65 15.52
CA LEU A 260 2.47 12.72 14.43
C LEU A 260 1.78 13.47 13.29
N VAL A 261 2.38 13.45 12.11
CA VAL A 261 1.83 14.08 10.90
C VAL A 261 1.50 13.03 9.85
N ARG A 262 0.50 13.32 9.01
CA ARG A 262 0.21 12.51 7.82
C ARG A 262 0.28 13.36 6.56
N TYR A 263 0.61 12.73 5.45
CA TYR A 263 0.57 13.37 4.14
C TYR A 263 -0.84 13.35 3.52
N VAL A 264 -1.32 14.53 3.14
CA VAL A 264 -2.61 14.74 2.47
C VAL A 264 -2.38 15.33 1.08
N LYS A 265 -3.23 14.96 0.11
CA LYS A 265 -3.19 15.58 -1.22
C LYS A 265 -3.49 17.07 -1.09
N PRO A 266 -2.74 17.96 -1.75
CA PRO A 266 -3.14 19.35 -1.87
C PRO A 266 -4.50 19.38 -2.60
N LYS A 267 -5.52 19.97 -1.98
CA LYS A 267 -6.79 20.22 -2.68
C LYS A 267 -6.52 21.17 -3.85
N GLY A 268 -6.97 20.81 -5.05
CA GLY A 268 -6.94 21.72 -6.19
C GLY A 268 -7.82 22.95 -5.94
N LEU A 269 -7.51 24.07 -6.58
CA LEU A 269 -8.32 25.30 -6.48
C LEU A 269 -9.79 25.05 -6.87
N LEU A 270 -10.03 24.11 -7.78
CA LEU A 270 -11.37 23.71 -8.25
C LEU A 270 -12.07 22.73 -7.31
N ASP A 271 -11.35 21.82 -6.64
CA ASP A 271 -11.93 20.88 -5.67
C ASP A 271 -12.51 21.60 -4.45
N GLY A 272 -11.88 22.73 -4.06
CA GLY A 272 -12.42 23.60 -3.01
C GLY A 272 -13.65 24.41 -3.43
N LEU A 273 -13.97 24.45 -4.73
CA LEU A 273 -15.04 25.25 -5.33
C LEU A 273 -16.24 24.41 -5.78
N LEU A 274 -16.04 23.14 -6.15
CA LEU A 274 -17.07 22.31 -6.78
C LEU A 274 -17.69 21.23 -5.90
N GLY A 275 -17.14 20.91 -4.71
CA GLY A 275 -17.72 19.88 -3.83
C GLY A 275 -17.63 18.46 -4.43
N GLU A 276 -17.39 17.45 -3.60
CA GLU A 276 -17.00 16.10 -4.06
C GLU A 276 -18.14 15.24 -4.66
N GLU A 277 -19.25 15.80 -5.11
CA GLU A 277 -20.42 15.01 -5.50
C GLU A 277 -20.91 15.31 -6.93
N PHE A 278 -20.34 14.59 -7.91
CA PHE A 278 -21.00 14.36 -9.19
C PHE A 278 -20.77 12.91 -9.66
N PRO A 279 -21.63 11.95 -9.27
CA PRO A 279 -21.56 10.59 -9.78
C PRO A 279 -22.42 10.47 -11.05
N LEU A 280 -21.78 10.39 -12.22
CA LEU A 280 -22.43 9.89 -13.43
C LEU A 280 -22.59 8.38 -13.29
N GLY A 281 -23.82 7.96 -12.99
CA GLY A 281 -24.21 6.56 -12.88
C GLY A 281 -24.16 5.85 -14.24
N LEU A 282 -23.21 4.93 -14.38
CA LEU A 282 -23.26 3.82 -15.32
C LEU A 282 -23.31 2.52 -14.51
N SER A 283 -24.09 1.54 -14.98
CA SER A 283 -24.49 0.35 -14.23
C SER A 283 -23.28 -0.48 -13.73
N SER A 284 -23.16 -0.60 -12.41
CA SER A 284 -22.05 -1.23 -11.70
C SER A 284 -21.87 -2.73 -11.98
N GLU A 285 -22.93 -3.45 -12.36
CA GLU A 285 -22.91 -4.91 -12.45
C GLU A 285 -22.18 -5.43 -13.69
N THR A 286 -22.34 -4.77 -14.84
CA THR A 286 -21.64 -5.14 -16.08
C THR A 286 -20.16 -4.77 -16.01
N GLU A 287 -19.82 -3.64 -15.40
CA GLU A 287 -18.42 -3.27 -15.12
C GLU A 287 -17.76 -4.21 -14.11
N GLN A 288 -18.50 -4.68 -13.09
CA GLN A 288 -18.00 -5.70 -12.17
C GLN A 288 -17.76 -7.03 -12.87
N LEU A 289 -18.68 -7.50 -13.72
CA LEU A 289 -18.48 -8.75 -14.46
C LEU A 289 -17.32 -8.64 -15.47
N VAL A 290 -17.24 -7.54 -16.22
CA VAL A 290 -16.16 -7.28 -17.19
C VAL A 290 -14.83 -7.08 -16.47
N SER A 291 -14.81 -6.44 -15.30
CA SER A 291 -13.60 -6.31 -14.48
C SER A 291 -13.18 -7.65 -13.88
N LEU A 292 -14.09 -8.49 -13.40
CA LEU A 292 -13.78 -9.86 -12.93
C LEU A 292 -13.21 -10.74 -14.05
N LEU A 293 -13.77 -10.64 -15.27
CA LEU A 293 -13.23 -11.33 -16.45
C LEU A 293 -11.89 -10.73 -16.91
N GLY A 294 -11.71 -9.41 -16.78
CA GLY A 294 -10.46 -8.70 -17.07
C GLY A 294 -9.37 -8.86 -16.00
N GLN A 295 -9.74 -9.25 -14.78
CA GLN A 295 -8.85 -9.59 -13.66
C GLN A 295 -8.30 -11.01 -13.78
N ASN A 296 -8.75 -11.80 -14.76
CA ASN A 296 -8.27 -13.15 -15.04
C ASN A 296 -6.89 -13.16 -15.73
N ARG A 297 -6.01 -12.27 -15.29
CA ARG A 297 -4.60 -12.23 -15.66
C ARG A 297 -3.85 -13.02 -14.60
N PHE A 298 -2.93 -13.88 -15.03
CA PHE A 298 -1.98 -14.51 -14.12
C PHE A 298 -1.35 -13.45 -13.22
N ARG A 299 -1.57 -13.58 -11.91
CA ARG A 299 -0.97 -12.72 -10.89
C ARG A 299 -0.22 -13.59 -9.90
N LEU A 300 1.00 -13.15 -9.61
CA LEU A 300 1.81 -13.70 -8.55
C LEU A 300 1.67 -12.80 -7.33
N GLU A 301 1.23 -13.37 -6.21
CA GLU A 301 0.80 -12.58 -5.07
C GLU A 301 1.37 -13.09 -3.75
N TYR A 302 1.76 -12.15 -2.91
CA TYR A 302 1.91 -12.35 -1.48
C TYR A 302 0.57 -11.99 -0.83
N ARG A 303 -0.37 -12.93 -0.76
CA ARG A 303 -1.72 -12.65 -0.26
C ARG A 303 -2.21 -13.66 0.77
N TYR A 304 -2.74 -13.14 1.87
CA TYR A 304 -3.61 -13.84 2.79
C TYR A 304 -5.07 -13.72 2.33
N LEU A 305 -5.77 -14.83 2.28
CA LEU A 305 -7.07 -14.91 1.60
C LEU A 305 -8.25 -14.68 2.52
N GLY A 306 -8.06 -14.78 3.84
CA GLY A 306 -9.17 -14.86 4.79
C GLY A 306 -10.04 -16.09 4.52
N GLY A 307 -10.84 -16.52 5.49
CA GLY A 307 -11.79 -17.64 5.29
C GLY A 307 -12.96 -17.36 4.34
N GLY A 308 -12.84 -16.38 3.43
CA GLY A 308 -13.86 -16.02 2.46
C GLY A 308 -13.79 -16.90 1.21
N LEU A 309 -14.95 -17.20 0.63
CA LEU A 309 -15.02 -17.79 -0.69
C LEU A 309 -14.55 -16.74 -1.71
N TRP A 310 -13.52 -17.12 -2.45
CA TRP A 310 -13.16 -16.51 -3.72
C TRP A 310 -14.34 -16.49 -4.70
#